data_AF-A0A928WZT7-F1
#
_entry.id   AF-A0A928WZT7-F1
#
_cell.length_a   1.000
_cell.length_b   1.000
_cell.length_c   1.000
_cell.angle_alpha   90.00
_cell.angle_beta   90.00
_cell.angle_gamma   90.00
#
_symmetry.space_group_name_H-M   'P 1'
#
loop_
_entity.id
_entity.type
_entity.pdbx_description
1 polymer ?
#
loop_
_entity_poly.entity_id
_entity_poly.type
_entity_poly.pdbx_seq_one_letter_code
_entity_poly.pdbx_strand_id
1 'polypeptide(L)'
;MRSPNHASRKNLQLWISILTLSLVGIQSCRLKINKKQTHNLTPLLQQLDTSNWRAADAETLRLLLSISDRTAHGWLSPSDIATLDCNLLVKIDQAWTTHSQGRFGFNQQRLIWQSVGGTVGQYTPEIAEKFGDRVGWRRQGQWKKYGTLNFSSQAPNGHLPATTGNGVSGSVWGGVATLSQRFQYCRHEIAISQARQDYYAICDRNPDQQHCRLKDAAERWGETQDWGNTGIPTLLNQLEQSLAQQQWIAADKITRTLLDRYRRANFAEFGSSASHELIPCYLLQATDELWTHYSQGHFGLSAQDQVLASLKHAKLNSVNPTVSRREALGWPQRQSSEQYNPSFDQVAPQQVPKGYYPYDMGYSYGTYGSGYSEAWRFNLNPTCGFQTYTTSMPTG
;
A
#
# COMPACT_ATOMS: atom_id res chain seq x y z
N MET A 1 -83.12 -17.09 -28.51
CA MET A 1 -83.79 -17.71 -27.35
C MET A 1 -82.77 -18.52 -26.56
N ARG A 2 -82.83 -18.43 -25.22
CA ARG A 2 -82.11 -19.21 -24.19
C ARG A 2 -80.60 -18.94 -23.98
N SER A 3 -80.36 -18.06 -23.00
CA SER A 3 -79.39 -18.24 -21.89
C SER A 3 -79.68 -19.59 -21.19
N PRO A 4 -78.77 -20.28 -20.44
CA PRO A 4 -77.93 -19.66 -19.40
C PRO A 4 -76.62 -20.37 -18.95
N ASN A 5 -76.02 -19.76 -17.91
CA ASN A 5 -75.38 -20.40 -16.74
C ASN A 5 -73.85 -20.50 -16.62
N HIS A 6 -73.34 -19.60 -15.75
CA HIS A 6 -72.78 -19.95 -14.43
C HIS A 6 -71.62 -20.95 -14.34
N ALA A 7 -70.47 -20.62 -14.91
CA ALA A 7 -69.18 -21.18 -14.45
C ALA A 7 -68.04 -20.15 -14.29
N SER A 8 -68.33 -18.86 -14.41
CA SER A 8 -67.28 -17.80 -14.38
C SER A 8 -67.11 -17.10 -13.02
N ARG A 9 -67.89 -17.43 -11.98
CA ARG A 9 -67.84 -16.72 -10.69
C ARG A 9 -67.06 -17.43 -9.58
N LYS A 10 -66.72 -18.72 -9.73
CA LYS A 10 -65.97 -19.47 -8.70
C LYS A 10 -64.45 -19.35 -8.83
N ASN A 11 -63.93 -18.94 -9.98
CA ASN A 11 -62.48 -18.75 -10.18
C ASN A 11 -62.00 -17.30 -9.99
N LEU A 12 -62.87 -16.28 -9.94
CA LEU A 12 -62.41 -14.92 -9.69
C LEU A 12 -62.22 -14.59 -8.20
N GLN A 13 -62.91 -15.30 -7.30
CA GLN A 13 -62.74 -15.14 -5.85
C GLN A 13 -61.53 -15.91 -5.28
N LEU A 14 -61.03 -16.95 -5.97
CA LEU A 14 -59.81 -17.64 -5.54
C LEU A 14 -58.53 -16.86 -5.88
N TRP A 15 -58.51 -16.05 -6.95
CA TRP A 15 -57.35 -15.23 -7.29
C TRP A 15 -57.26 -13.93 -6.47
N ILE A 16 -58.39 -13.38 -6.03
CA ILE A 16 -58.41 -12.19 -5.14
C ILE A 16 -58.04 -12.56 -3.69
N SER A 17 -58.23 -13.83 -3.29
CA SER A 17 -57.81 -14.35 -1.97
C SER A 17 -56.31 -14.69 -1.89
N ILE A 18 -55.62 -14.85 -3.03
CA ILE A 18 -54.16 -15.01 -3.09
C ILE A 18 -53.44 -13.64 -3.16
N LEU A 19 -54.19 -12.55 -3.42
CA LEU A 19 -53.67 -11.18 -3.48
C LEU A 19 -53.99 -10.32 -2.24
N THR A 20 -54.56 -10.88 -1.16
CA THR A 20 -54.94 -10.08 0.03
C THR A 20 -54.55 -10.64 1.41
N LEU A 21 -53.85 -11.77 1.52
CA LEU A 21 -53.30 -12.23 2.81
C LEU A 21 -51.92 -12.88 2.69
N SER A 22 -50.93 -12.05 2.40
CA SER A 22 -49.64 -12.08 3.08
C SER A 22 -49.17 -10.63 3.30
N LEU A 23 -50.02 -9.87 4.00
CA LEU A 23 -49.73 -8.55 4.58
C LEU A 23 -48.86 -8.67 5.85
N VAL A 24 -47.86 -9.56 5.82
CA VAL A 24 -46.82 -9.65 6.84
C VAL A 24 -45.48 -9.57 6.12
N GLY A 25 -44.85 -8.41 6.22
CA GLY A 25 -43.39 -8.33 6.14
C GLY A 25 -42.75 -8.28 4.75
N ILE A 26 -43.37 -7.68 3.74
CA ILE A 26 -42.56 -7.00 2.70
C ILE A 26 -42.49 -5.54 3.11
N GLN A 27 -41.71 -5.31 4.17
CA GLN A 27 -41.09 -4.00 4.31
C GLN A 27 -40.33 -3.80 3.01
N SER A 28 -40.87 -2.93 2.16
CA SER A 28 -40.13 -2.32 1.06
C SER A 28 -38.72 -2.12 1.57
N CYS A 29 -37.79 -2.93 1.08
CA CYS A 29 -36.39 -2.62 1.20
C CYS A 29 -36.22 -1.42 0.25
N ARG A 30 -36.66 -0.24 0.68
CA ARG A 30 -35.90 0.97 0.42
C ARG A 30 -34.54 0.61 0.96
N LEU A 31 -33.67 0.09 0.09
CA LEU A 31 -32.26 0.41 0.15
C LEU A 31 -32.26 1.91 0.47
N LYS A 32 -31.96 2.24 1.72
CA LYS A 32 -31.46 3.56 2.04
C LYS A 32 -30.27 3.66 1.09
N ILE A 33 -30.45 4.38 -0.01
CA ILE A 33 -29.33 4.92 -0.74
C ILE A 33 -28.68 5.77 0.33
N ASN A 34 -27.71 5.19 1.04
CA ASN A 34 -26.93 5.91 2.01
C ASN A 34 -26.41 7.09 1.21
N LYS A 35 -26.88 8.29 1.55
CA LYS A 35 -26.26 9.52 1.06
C LYS A 35 -24.77 9.28 1.26
N LYS A 36 -24.02 9.20 0.15
CA LYS A 36 -22.58 9.00 0.17
C LYS A 36 -22.05 10.14 1.03
N GLN A 37 -21.80 9.87 2.30
CA GLN A 37 -21.48 10.90 3.28
C GLN A 37 -20.05 11.29 2.94
N THR A 38 -19.89 12.38 2.21
CA THR A 38 -18.57 12.90 1.85
C THR A 38 -17.95 13.46 3.12
N HIS A 39 -17.16 12.65 3.81
CA HIS A 39 -16.42 13.11 4.97
C HIS A 39 -15.35 14.11 4.52
N ASN A 40 -15.27 15.24 5.20
CA ASN A 40 -14.34 16.31 4.85
C ASN A 40 -12.92 15.96 5.31
N LEU A 41 -12.01 15.65 4.37
CA LEU A 41 -10.58 15.42 4.67
C LEU A 41 -9.77 16.71 4.84
N THR A 42 -10.33 17.88 4.49
CA THR A 42 -9.59 19.15 4.50
C THR A 42 -8.86 19.42 5.81
N PRO A 43 -9.46 19.19 7.00
CA PRO A 43 -8.74 19.43 8.25
C PRO A 43 -7.51 18.51 8.40
N LEU A 44 -7.63 17.23 8.02
CA LEU A 44 -6.50 16.30 8.05
C LEU A 44 -5.37 16.79 7.14
N LEU A 45 -5.72 17.18 5.92
CA LEU A 45 -4.75 17.66 4.93
C LEU A 45 -4.02 18.91 5.42
N GLN A 46 -4.73 19.89 5.99
CA GLN A 46 -4.11 21.09 6.56
C GLN A 46 -3.10 20.79 7.69
N GLN A 47 -3.41 19.81 8.55
CA GLN A 47 -2.47 19.41 9.60
C GLN A 47 -1.25 18.68 9.02
N LEU A 48 -1.45 17.86 7.99
CA LEU A 48 -0.37 17.15 7.31
C LEU A 48 0.53 18.10 6.50
N ASP A 49 -0.05 19.09 5.81
CA ASP A 49 0.65 20.15 5.06
C ASP A 49 1.64 20.91 5.95
N THR A 50 1.22 21.21 7.18
CA THR A 50 2.02 21.92 8.18
C THR A 50 2.89 21.00 9.03
N SER A 51 2.97 19.69 8.71
CA SER A 51 3.68 18.68 9.49
C SER A 51 3.28 18.65 10.97
N ASN A 52 2.04 19.05 11.30
CA ASN A 52 1.48 18.96 12.64
C ASN A 52 0.97 17.54 12.90
N TRP A 53 1.92 16.61 13.01
CA TRP A 53 1.67 15.16 13.07
C TRP A 53 0.71 14.74 14.19
N ARG A 54 0.77 15.41 15.34
CA ARG A 54 -0.10 15.12 16.48
C ARG A 54 -1.55 15.51 16.21
N ALA A 55 -1.76 16.68 15.60
CA ALA A 55 -3.11 17.11 15.23
C ALA A 55 -3.66 16.28 14.07
N ALA A 56 -2.82 15.92 13.09
CA ALA A 56 -3.20 15.03 12.00
C ALA A 56 -3.62 13.64 12.51
N ASP A 57 -2.92 13.10 13.50
CA ASP A 57 -3.23 11.82 14.13
C ASP A 57 -4.58 11.86 14.88
N ALA A 58 -4.83 12.92 15.65
CA ALA A 58 -6.13 13.14 16.30
C ALA A 58 -7.28 13.32 15.29
N GLU A 59 -7.04 14.05 14.21
CA GLU A 59 -8.02 14.25 13.13
C GLU A 59 -8.30 12.96 12.37
N THR A 60 -7.29 12.10 12.21
CA THR A 60 -7.44 10.76 11.63
C THR A 60 -8.40 9.92 12.48
N LEU A 61 -8.22 9.90 13.80
CA LEU A 61 -9.15 9.22 14.71
C LEU A 61 -10.58 9.77 14.57
N ARG A 62 -10.71 11.09 14.56
CA ARG A 62 -12.01 11.76 14.43
C ARG A 62 -12.72 11.33 13.14
N LEU A 63 -12.01 11.25 12.02
CA LEU A 63 -12.55 10.75 10.76
C LEU A 63 -12.98 9.29 10.86
N LEU A 64 -12.13 8.40 11.38
CA LEU A 64 -12.43 6.97 11.50
C LEU A 64 -13.64 6.70 12.43
N LEU A 65 -13.78 7.45 13.52
CA LEU A 65 -14.94 7.36 14.41
C LEU A 65 -16.21 7.94 13.75
N SER A 66 -16.08 9.02 12.99
CA SER A 66 -17.21 9.63 12.30
C SER A 66 -17.81 8.73 11.23
N ILE A 67 -17.02 7.88 10.58
CA ILE A 67 -17.47 7.05 9.46
C ILE A 67 -18.09 5.72 9.89
N SER A 68 -17.84 5.35 11.14
CA SER A 68 -18.36 4.15 11.76
C SER A 68 -19.51 4.45 12.72
N ASP A 69 -19.97 5.71 12.80
CA ASP A 69 -20.93 6.19 13.80
C ASP A 69 -20.49 5.90 15.26
N ARG A 70 -19.17 5.95 15.49
CA ARG A 70 -18.53 5.67 16.79
C ARG A 70 -18.01 6.91 17.52
N THR A 71 -18.32 8.12 17.05
CA THR A 71 -17.85 9.39 17.66
C THR A 71 -18.11 9.45 19.17
N ALA A 72 -19.30 9.06 19.62
CA ALA A 72 -19.65 9.08 21.05
C ALA A 72 -18.90 8.01 21.87
N HIS A 73 -18.46 6.93 21.23
CA HIS A 73 -17.74 5.84 21.90
C HIS A 73 -16.24 6.15 22.03
N GLY A 74 -15.67 6.88 21.07
CA GLY A 74 -14.26 7.26 21.09
C GLY A 74 -13.31 6.14 20.64
N TRP A 75 -13.80 4.94 20.31
CA TRP A 75 -13.00 3.80 19.87
C TRP A 75 -13.74 2.88 18.89
N LEU A 76 -12.95 2.13 18.10
CA LEU A 76 -13.41 1.18 17.09
C LEU A 76 -13.19 -0.26 17.54
N SER A 77 -14.21 -1.10 17.41
CA SER A 77 -14.10 -2.56 17.48
C SER A 77 -13.61 -3.15 16.15
N PRO A 78 -13.14 -4.42 16.12
CA PRO A 78 -12.83 -5.09 14.85
C PRO A 78 -14.00 -5.11 13.86
N SER A 79 -15.24 -5.23 14.34
CA SER A 79 -16.44 -5.14 13.49
C SER A 79 -16.67 -3.75 12.93
N ASP A 80 -16.37 -2.68 13.69
CA ASP A 80 -16.45 -1.31 13.18
C ASP A 80 -15.37 -1.07 12.11
N ILE A 81 -14.17 -1.65 12.29
CA ILE A 81 -13.09 -1.56 11.31
C ILE A 81 -13.47 -2.29 10.02
N ALA A 82 -14.13 -3.45 10.13
CA ALA A 82 -14.54 -4.25 8.98
C ALA A 82 -15.55 -3.53 8.06
N THR A 83 -16.27 -2.51 8.56
CA THR A 83 -17.28 -1.76 7.81
C THR A 83 -16.81 -0.39 7.33
N LEU A 84 -15.58 0.03 7.64
CA LEU A 84 -15.06 1.35 7.23
C LEU A 84 -15.10 1.52 5.71
N ASP A 85 -15.59 2.66 5.24
CA ASP A 85 -15.64 2.99 3.81
C ASP A 85 -14.24 2.95 3.19
N CYS A 86 -14.09 2.17 2.11
CA CYS A 86 -12.80 1.92 1.49
C CYS A 86 -12.20 3.17 0.83
N ASN A 87 -13.03 3.95 0.15
CA ASN A 87 -12.61 5.19 -0.51
C ASN A 87 -12.01 6.16 0.50
N LEU A 88 -12.65 6.34 1.66
CA LEU A 88 -12.10 7.22 2.68
C LEU A 88 -10.87 6.65 3.38
N LEU A 89 -10.87 5.36 3.74
CA LEU A 89 -9.74 4.75 4.43
C LEU A 89 -8.44 4.86 3.61
N VAL A 90 -8.53 4.63 2.29
CA VAL A 90 -7.37 4.77 1.40
C VAL A 90 -7.00 6.23 1.19
N LYS A 91 -7.94 7.17 1.10
CA LYS A 91 -7.60 8.60 1.02
C LYS A 91 -6.89 9.11 2.25
N ILE A 92 -7.28 8.64 3.44
CA ILE A 92 -6.56 8.93 4.68
C ILE A 92 -5.13 8.39 4.59
N ASP A 93 -4.97 7.12 4.22
CA ASP A 93 -3.64 6.51 4.11
C ASP A 93 -2.75 7.17 3.05
N GLN A 94 -3.30 7.54 1.90
CA GLN A 94 -2.61 8.28 0.84
C GLN A 94 -2.20 9.67 1.30
N ALA A 95 -3.05 10.36 2.06
CA ALA A 95 -2.70 11.64 2.65
C ALA A 95 -1.48 11.48 3.59
N TRP A 96 -1.54 10.51 4.51
CA TRP A 96 -0.41 10.21 5.39
C TRP A 96 0.86 9.85 4.62
N THR A 97 0.75 8.95 3.67
CA THR A 97 1.85 8.50 2.82
C THR A 97 2.45 9.69 2.08
N THR A 98 1.65 10.52 1.41
CA THR A 98 2.18 11.61 0.58
C THR A 98 2.92 12.65 1.41
N HIS A 99 2.33 13.13 2.50
CA HIS A 99 2.91 14.22 3.31
C HIS A 99 4.09 13.75 4.18
N SER A 100 4.12 12.46 4.55
CA SER A 100 5.24 11.87 5.28
C SER A 100 6.34 11.34 4.36
N GLN A 101 6.20 11.54 3.04
CA GLN A 101 7.03 10.91 2.02
C GLN A 101 7.01 9.37 2.13
N GLY A 102 5.94 8.81 2.68
CA GLY A 102 5.61 7.39 2.77
C GLY A 102 6.06 6.71 4.05
N ARG A 103 6.52 7.51 5.03
CA ARG A 103 7.02 7.01 6.31
C ARG A 103 5.88 6.57 7.20
N PHE A 104 4.71 7.18 7.04
CA PHE A 104 3.52 7.00 7.87
C PHE A 104 2.34 6.58 7.01
N GLY A 105 1.39 5.89 7.62
CA GLY A 105 0.21 5.32 6.97
C GLY A 105 -0.14 3.93 7.52
N PHE A 106 -1.41 3.56 7.43
CA PHE A 106 -1.89 2.22 7.74
C PHE A 106 -1.28 1.17 6.80
N ASN A 107 -1.05 1.53 5.55
CA ASN A 107 -0.36 0.65 4.62
C ASN A 107 1.08 0.36 5.06
N GLN A 108 1.79 1.41 5.46
CA GLN A 108 3.15 1.26 5.95
C GLN A 108 3.19 0.36 7.19
N GLN A 109 2.20 0.49 8.07
CA GLN A 109 2.03 -0.42 9.22
C GLN A 109 1.76 -1.86 8.79
N ARG A 110 0.90 -2.09 7.79
CA ARG A 110 0.65 -3.42 7.24
C ARG A 110 1.92 -4.07 6.69
N LEU A 111 2.70 -3.34 5.90
CA LEU A 111 3.97 -3.84 5.36
C LEU A 111 4.94 -4.22 6.49
N ILE A 112 5.03 -3.39 7.52
CA ILE A 112 5.87 -3.68 8.70
C ILE A 112 5.35 -4.89 9.47
N TRP A 113 4.03 -5.02 9.65
CA TRP A 113 3.40 -6.18 10.29
C TRP A 113 3.79 -7.49 9.61
N GLN A 114 3.72 -7.52 8.28
CA GLN A 114 4.17 -8.67 7.49
C GLN A 114 5.68 -8.91 7.62
N SER A 115 6.46 -7.82 7.67
CA SER A 115 7.93 -7.91 7.77
C SER A 115 8.46 -8.55 9.04
N VAL A 116 7.69 -8.47 10.13
CA VAL A 116 8.04 -9.11 11.40
C VAL A 116 7.49 -10.54 11.51
N GLY A 117 6.93 -11.09 10.43
CA GLY A 117 6.37 -12.44 10.36
C GLY A 117 4.86 -12.51 10.60
N GLY A 118 4.16 -11.38 10.63
CA GLY A 118 2.72 -11.32 10.87
C GLY A 118 1.90 -11.69 9.64
N THR A 119 0.87 -12.51 9.82
CA THR A 119 -0.17 -12.73 8.80
C THR A 119 -1.20 -11.61 8.88
N VAL A 120 -1.62 -11.06 7.73
CA VAL A 120 -2.64 -9.99 7.70
C VAL A 120 -3.95 -10.49 8.30
N GLY A 121 -4.59 -9.67 9.15
CA GLY A 121 -5.83 -10.03 9.84
C GLY A 121 -5.66 -11.00 11.01
N GLN A 122 -4.46 -11.52 11.25
CA GLN A 122 -4.19 -12.41 12.37
C GLN A 122 -3.36 -11.70 13.43
N TYR A 123 -3.84 -11.73 14.67
CA TYR A 123 -3.15 -11.19 15.82
C TYR A 123 -2.42 -12.30 16.58
N THR A 124 -1.14 -12.08 16.89
CA THR A 124 -0.44 -12.84 17.95
C THR A 124 0.37 -11.87 18.81
N PRO A 125 0.47 -12.10 20.14
CA PRO A 125 1.24 -11.23 21.03
C PRO A 125 2.71 -11.06 20.61
N GLU A 126 3.35 -12.13 20.15
CA GLU A 126 4.76 -12.09 19.72
C GLU A 126 4.96 -11.16 18.51
N ILE A 127 4.09 -11.23 17.51
CA ILE A 127 4.15 -10.38 16.32
C ILE A 127 3.83 -8.94 16.68
N ALA A 128 2.82 -8.72 17.53
CA ALA A 128 2.46 -7.41 18.05
C ALA A 128 3.63 -6.73 18.75
N GLU A 129 4.36 -7.47 19.58
CA GLU A 129 5.56 -7.02 20.27
C GLU A 129 6.68 -6.61 19.30
N LYS A 130 7.03 -7.49 18.35
CA LYS A 130 8.04 -7.19 17.32
C LYS A 130 7.66 -5.97 16.48
N PHE A 131 6.39 -5.87 16.10
CA PHE A 131 5.84 -4.71 15.40
C PHE A 131 5.98 -3.44 16.23
N GLY A 132 5.56 -3.48 17.49
CA GLY A 132 5.63 -2.35 18.42
C GLY A 132 7.05 -1.84 18.64
N ASP A 133 8.03 -2.75 18.72
CA ASP A 133 9.44 -2.39 18.81
C ASP A 133 9.92 -1.74 17.49
N ARG A 134 9.52 -2.28 16.33
CA ARG A 134 9.89 -1.77 15.00
C ARG A 134 9.34 -0.38 14.69
N VAL A 135 8.09 -0.10 15.04
CA VAL A 135 7.47 1.21 14.85
C VAL A 135 7.74 2.18 16.00
N GLY A 136 8.44 1.74 17.06
CA GLY A 136 8.81 2.59 18.20
C GLY A 136 7.68 2.89 19.20
N TRP A 137 6.65 2.04 19.21
CA TRP A 137 5.52 2.05 20.16
C TRP A 137 5.84 1.29 21.45
N ARG A 138 6.84 0.43 21.43
CA ARG A 138 7.35 -0.31 22.58
C ARG A 138 8.84 0.00 22.78
N ARG A 139 9.30 0.00 24.03
CA ARG A 139 10.71 0.18 24.39
C ARG A 139 11.00 -0.62 25.65
N GLN A 140 12.08 -1.42 25.63
CA GLN A 140 12.50 -2.25 26.78
C GLN A 140 11.34 -3.12 27.32
N GLY A 141 10.57 -3.73 26.42
CA GLY A 141 9.45 -4.59 26.79
C GLY A 141 8.15 -3.86 27.17
N GLN A 142 8.16 -2.52 27.28
CA GLN A 142 7.02 -1.74 27.77
C GLN A 142 6.37 -0.91 26.65
N TRP A 143 5.03 -0.93 26.60
CA TRP A 143 4.24 -0.11 25.68
C TRP A 143 4.23 1.36 26.10
N LYS A 144 4.46 2.26 25.15
CA LYS A 144 4.45 3.71 25.41
C LYS A 144 3.03 4.23 25.58
N LYS A 145 2.88 5.27 26.38
CA LYS A 145 1.65 6.07 26.45
C LYS A 145 1.58 6.99 25.23
N TYR A 146 0.37 7.25 24.73
CA TYR A 146 0.15 8.12 23.57
C TYR A 146 0.86 9.49 23.68
N GLY A 147 0.74 10.14 24.84
CA GLY A 147 1.39 11.44 25.09
C GLY A 147 2.92 11.42 25.06
N THR A 148 3.54 10.25 24.99
CA THR A 148 5.01 10.04 24.95
C THR A 148 5.52 9.56 23.58
N LEU A 149 4.64 9.51 22.58
CA LEU A 149 5.00 9.18 21.20
C LEU A 149 5.80 10.30 20.54
N ASN A 150 6.53 9.95 19.47
CA ASN A 150 7.32 10.88 18.69
C ASN A 150 6.49 11.44 17.53
N PHE A 151 5.99 12.68 17.68
CA PHE A 151 5.24 13.38 16.63
C PHE A 151 6.15 14.28 15.78
N SER A 152 7.18 13.69 15.19
CA SER A 152 8.07 14.36 14.24
C SER A 152 8.23 13.55 12.96
N SER A 153 8.68 14.20 11.89
CA SER A 153 9.00 13.53 10.62
C SER A 153 10.13 12.49 10.75
N GLN A 154 10.94 12.58 11.81
CA GLN A 154 12.03 11.64 12.12
C GLN A 154 11.59 10.42 12.92
N ALA A 155 10.30 10.29 13.26
CA ALA A 155 9.78 9.08 13.91
C ALA A 155 9.99 7.83 13.03
N PRO A 156 10.09 6.62 13.62
CA PRO A 156 10.28 5.39 12.85
C PRO A 156 9.20 5.18 11.77
N ASN A 157 9.52 4.42 10.73
CA ASN A 157 8.52 4.07 9.70
C ASN A 157 7.33 3.35 10.34
N GLY A 158 6.11 3.67 9.90
CA GLY A 158 4.86 3.16 10.45
C GLY A 158 4.47 3.71 11.83
N HIS A 159 5.23 4.65 12.40
CA HIS A 159 4.93 5.19 13.75
C HIS A 159 3.56 5.85 13.84
N LEU A 160 3.10 6.47 12.77
CA LEU A 160 1.81 7.15 12.67
C LEU A 160 1.03 6.62 11.46
N PRO A 161 -0.31 6.66 11.49
CA PRO A 161 -1.16 7.07 12.62
C PRO A 161 -1.13 6.06 13.78
N ALA A 162 -1.11 6.51 15.02
CA ALA A 162 -0.93 5.66 16.21
C ALA A 162 -2.23 5.30 16.95
N THR A 163 -3.39 5.80 16.53
CA THR A 163 -4.62 5.72 17.31
C THR A 163 -5.84 5.26 16.53
N THR A 164 -6.57 4.29 17.11
CA THR A 164 -7.97 3.95 16.78
C THR A 164 -8.93 4.20 17.96
N GLY A 165 -8.46 4.86 19.03
CA GLY A 165 -9.27 5.30 20.16
C GLY A 165 -8.84 4.83 21.56
N ASN A 166 -8.21 3.65 21.67
CA ASN A 166 -7.79 3.06 22.97
C ASN A 166 -6.29 3.22 23.25
N GLY A 167 -5.65 4.24 22.65
CA GLY A 167 -4.20 4.42 22.69
C GLY A 167 -3.45 3.34 21.90
N VAL A 168 -2.13 3.29 22.11
CA VAL A 168 -1.21 2.48 21.29
C VAL A 168 -1.41 0.99 21.51
N SER A 169 -1.66 0.57 22.76
CA SER A 169 -1.98 -0.82 23.08
C SER A 169 -3.27 -1.25 22.38
N GLY A 170 -4.37 -0.51 22.54
CA GLY A 170 -5.65 -0.86 21.88
C GLY A 170 -5.58 -0.83 20.36
N SER A 171 -4.73 0.04 19.79
CA SER A 171 -4.45 0.05 18.35
C SER A 171 -3.71 -1.23 17.90
N VAL A 172 -2.97 -1.92 18.78
CA VAL A 172 -2.26 -3.17 18.45
C VAL A 172 -3.10 -4.42 18.71
N TRP A 173 -3.85 -4.50 19.82
CA TRP A 173 -4.64 -5.69 20.24
C TRP A 173 -5.85 -6.01 19.34
N GLY A 174 -5.99 -5.31 18.20
CA GLY A 174 -7.01 -5.55 17.19
C GLY A 174 -7.00 -4.49 16.07
N GLY A 175 -6.53 -3.26 16.36
CA GLY A 175 -6.55 -2.17 15.40
C GLY A 175 -5.69 -2.41 14.15
N VAL A 176 -4.37 -2.62 14.29
CA VAL A 176 -3.43 -2.70 13.17
C VAL A 176 -3.68 -3.96 12.35
N ALA A 177 -3.86 -5.12 12.96
CA ALA A 177 -4.13 -6.35 12.21
C ALA A 177 -5.45 -6.28 11.43
N THR A 178 -6.54 -5.78 12.04
CA THR A 178 -7.84 -5.66 11.37
C THR A 178 -7.89 -4.50 10.38
N LEU A 179 -7.25 -3.35 10.67
CA LEU A 179 -7.10 -2.25 9.70
C LEU A 179 -6.25 -2.70 8.52
N SER A 180 -5.16 -3.43 8.76
CA SER A 180 -4.33 -4.00 7.71
C SER A 180 -5.13 -4.91 6.79
N GLN A 181 -6.01 -5.75 7.37
CA GLN A 181 -6.91 -6.61 6.61
C GLN A 181 -7.96 -5.81 5.83
N ARG A 182 -8.62 -4.83 6.48
CA ARG A 182 -9.60 -3.97 5.83
C ARG A 182 -8.96 -3.18 4.69
N PHE A 183 -7.76 -2.65 4.91
CA PHE A 183 -7.00 -1.90 3.93
C PHE A 183 -6.61 -2.77 2.73
N GLN A 184 -6.12 -3.99 3.00
CA GLN A 184 -5.84 -4.96 1.96
C GLN A 184 -7.10 -5.24 1.12
N TYR A 185 -8.26 -5.45 1.75
CA TYR A 185 -9.53 -5.59 1.04
C TYR A 185 -9.86 -4.33 0.22
N CYS A 186 -9.81 -3.15 0.83
CA CYS A 186 -10.19 -1.88 0.21
C CYS A 186 -9.34 -1.47 -0.99
N ARG A 187 -8.07 -1.89 -1.05
CA ARG A 187 -7.21 -1.59 -2.20
C ARG A 187 -7.57 -2.37 -3.46
N HIS A 188 -8.37 -3.44 -3.35
CA HIS A 188 -8.98 -4.07 -4.52
C HIS A 188 -10.15 -3.24 -5.09
N GLU A 189 -10.72 -2.31 -4.30
CA GLU A 189 -11.86 -1.49 -4.71
C GLU A 189 -11.48 -0.09 -5.23
N ILE A 190 -10.21 0.32 -5.11
CA ILE A 190 -9.75 1.63 -5.58
C ILE A 190 -8.90 1.45 -6.82
N ALA A 191 -9.49 1.87 -7.93
CA ALA A 191 -8.79 1.99 -9.19
C ALA A 191 -7.55 2.89 -8.99
N ILE A 192 -6.40 2.40 -9.43
CA ILE A 192 -5.12 3.13 -9.42
C ILE A 192 -5.23 4.51 -10.09
N SER A 193 -6.18 4.68 -11.01
CA SER A 193 -6.54 5.97 -11.58
C SER A 193 -6.97 7.00 -10.52
N GLN A 194 -7.70 6.58 -9.49
CA GLN A 194 -8.09 7.43 -8.36
C GLN A 194 -6.89 7.78 -7.48
N ALA A 195 -6.02 6.80 -7.16
CA ALA A 195 -4.80 7.06 -6.39
C ALA A 195 -3.87 8.06 -7.09
N ARG A 196 -3.78 7.98 -8.42
CA ARG A 196 -3.06 8.95 -9.25
C ARG A 196 -3.72 10.34 -9.20
N GLN A 197 -5.03 10.42 -9.34
CA GLN A 197 -5.75 11.70 -9.24
C GLN A 197 -5.55 12.36 -7.89
N ASP A 198 -5.58 11.58 -6.80
CA ASP A 198 -5.37 12.07 -5.45
C ASP A 198 -3.93 12.59 -5.27
N TYR A 199 -2.92 11.89 -5.82
CA TYR A 199 -1.53 12.39 -5.87
C TYR A 199 -1.42 13.72 -6.62
N TYR A 200 -2.03 13.84 -7.82
CA TYR A 200 -1.98 15.07 -8.62
C TYR A 200 -2.66 16.23 -7.85
N ALA A 201 -3.81 15.96 -7.23
CA ALA A 201 -4.55 16.94 -6.43
C ALA A 201 -3.82 17.39 -5.15
N ILE A 202 -2.89 16.57 -4.62
CA ILE A 202 -2.01 16.98 -3.51
C ILE A 202 -0.90 17.88 -4.05
N CYS A 203 -0.29 17.52 -5.18
CA CYS A 203 0.78 18.30 -5.79
C CYS A 203 0.30 19.65 -6.36
N ASP A 204 -0.97 19.75 -6.77
CA ASP A 204 -1.59 21.03 -7.13
C ASP A 204 -1.64 22.02 -5.95
N ARG A 205 -1.68 21.51 -4.72
CA ARG A 205 -1.73 22.35 -3.50
C ARG A 205 -0.34 22.70 -2.98
N ASN A 206 0.64 21.80 -3.15
CA ASN A 206 2.00 21.96 -2.64
C ASN A 206 3.06 21.63 -3.71
N PRO A 207 3.19 22.44 -4.77
CA PRO A 207 4.03 22.11 -5.93
C PRO A 207 5.53 22.03 -5.61
N ASP A 208 5.99 22.76 -4.60
CA ASP A 208 7.42 22.87 -4.26
C ASP A 208 8.01 21.62 -3.59
N GLN A 209 7.17 20.66 -3.20
CA GLN A 209 7.66 19.42 -2.61
C GLN A 209 8.47 18.62 -3.64
N GLN A 210 9.63 18.07 -3.22
CA GLN A 210 10.54 17.34 -4.11
C GLN A 210 9.84 16.24 -4.94
N HIS A 211 8.91 15.51 -4.32
CA HIS A 211 8.15 14.46 -4.99
C HIS A 211 7.14 15.01 -6.01
N CYS A 212 6.63 16.24 -5.84
CA CYS A 212 5.70 16.88 -6.76
C CYS A 212 6.34 17.40 -8.05
N ARG A 213 7.65 17.63 -8.08
CA ARG A 213 8.41 17.92 -9.31
C ARG A 213 8.32 16.81 -10.36
N LEU A 214 7.92 15.61 -9.94
CA LEU A 214 7.70 14.45 -10.80
C LEU A 214 6.35 14.48 -11.50
N LYS A 215 5.39 15.22 -10.95
CA LYS A 215 4.12 15.47 -11.61
C LYS A 215 4.37 16.23 -12.91
N ASP A 216 5.13 17.32 -12.88
CA ASP A 216 5.45 18.12 -14.07
C ASP A 216 6.27 17.32 -15.09
N ALA A 217 7.16 16.44 -14.61
CA ALA A 217 7.87 15.49 -15.47
C ALA A 217 6.85 14.55 -16.13
N ALA A 218 6.04 13.84 -15.35
CA ALA A 218 5.00 12.94 -15.84
C ALA A 218 4.09 13.62 -16.88
N GLU A 219 3.63 14.84 -16.62
CA GLU A 219 2.79 15.63 -17.53
C GLU A 219 3.52 16.01 -18.83
N ARG A 220 4.81 16.41 -18.76
CA ARG A 220 5.64 16.72 -19.96
C ARG A 220 5.90 15.50 -20.84
N TRP A 221 6.04 14.33 -20.22
CA TRP A 221 6.15 13.04 -20.93
C TRP A 221 4.78 12.48 -21.33
N GLY A 222 3.72 13.27 -21.14
CA GLY A 222 2.40 13.04 -21.68
C GLY A 222 1.50 12.20 -20.79
N GLU A 223 1.81 11.93 -19.51
CA GLU A 223 0.86 11.30 -18.59
C GLU A 223 -0.39 12.17 -18.41
N THR A 224 -1.31 12.12 -19.36
CA THR A 224 -2.69 12.59 -19.26
C THR A 224 -3.60 11.36 -19.18
N GLN A 225 -4.91 11.58 -19.09
CA GLN A 225 -5.91 10.58 -18.72
C GLN A 225 -6.09 9.45 -19.75
N ASP A 226 -5.44 9.50 -20.92
CA ASP A 226 -5.88 8.76 -22.13
C ASP A 226 -4.76 7.99 -22.89
N TRP A 227 -3.88 7.29 -22.18
CA TRP A 227 -2.73 6.56 -22.77
C TRP A 227 -2.96 5.09 -23.15
N GLY A 228 -4.21 4.67 -23.39
CA GLY A 228 -4.51 3.29 -23.83
C GLY A 228 -3.81 2.21 -22.99
N ASN A 229 -3.15 1.25 -23.64
CA ASN A 229 -2.66 0.02 -23.00
C ASN A 229 -1.36 0.14 -22.17
N THR A 230 -0.79 1.34 -21.98
CA THR A 230 0.54 1.49 -21.34
C THR A 230 0.64 2.54 -20.22
N GLY A 231 -0.48 3.14 -19.81
CA GLY A 231 -0.51 4.05 -18.65
C GLY A 231 -0.30 3.31 -17.32
N ILE A 232 0.06 4.04 -16.25
CA ILE A 232 0.26 3.48 -14.89
C ILE A 232 -0.91 2.58 -14.44
N PRO A 233 -2.19 3.00 -14.56
CA PRO A 233 -3.32 2.14 -14.20
C PRO A 233 -3.35 0.85 -15.02
N THR A 234 -3.06 0.94 -16.32
CA THR A 234 -3.07 -0.22 -17.22
C THR A 234 -1.93 -1.18 -16.92
N LEU A 235 -0.71 -0.68 -16.68
CA LEU A 235 0.45 -1.50 -16.33
C LEU A 235 0.27 -2.18 -14.97
N LEU A 236 -0.32 -1.49 -13.99
CA LEU A 236 -0.62 -2.11 -12.69
C LEU A 236 -1.73 -3.16 -12.80
N ASN A 237 -2.76 -2.94 -13.63
CA ASN A 237 -3.77 -3.96 -13.92
C ASN A 237 -3.16 -5.17 -14.67
N GLN A 238 -2.26 -4.94 -15.64
CA GLN A 238 -1.52 -6.03 -16.30
C GLN A 238 -0.64 -6.78 -15.30
N LEU A 239 0.02 -6.08 -14.38
CA LEU A 239 0.81 -6.68 -13.31
C LEU A 239 -0.06 -7.58 -12.44
N GLU A 240 -1.19 -7.08 -11.95
CA GLU A 240 -2.16 -7.84 -11.17
C GLU A 240 -2.64 -9.09 -11.91
N GLN A 241 -2.99 -8.97 -13.20
CA GLN A 241 -3.41 -10.09 -14.02
C GLN A 241 -2.32 -11.16 -14.17
N SER A 242 -1.06 -10.76 -14.41
CA SER A 242 0.06 -11.71 -14.50
C SER A 242 0.33 -12.38 -13.14
N LEU A 243 0.26 -11.65 -12.04
CA LEU A 243 0.45 -12.19 -10.69
C LEU A 243 -0.67 -13.15 -10.28
N ALA A 244 -1.92 -12.83 -10.61
CA ALA A 244 -3.07 -13.71 -10.39
C ALA A 244 -2.95 -15.04 -11.15
N GLN A 245 -2.31 -15.00 -12.32
CA GLN A 245 -2.00 -16.18 -13.13
C GLN A 245 -0.67 -16.86 -12.76
N GLN A 246 0.01 -16.40 -11.71
CA GLN A 246 1.34 -16.88 -11.26
C GLN A 246 2.42 -16.82 -12.36
N GLN A 247 2.29 -15.88 -13.30
CA GLN A 247 3.28 -15.61 -14.34
C GLN A 247 4.32 -14.62 -13.80
N TRP A 248 5.18 -15.09 -12.88
CA TRP A 248 6.11 -14.21 -12.14
C TRP A 248 7.10 -13.51 -13.07
N ILE A 249 7.60 -14.18 -14.10
CA ILE A 249 8.51 -13.57 -15.08
C ILE A 249 7.81 -12.45 -15.87
N ALA A 250 6.55 -12.64 -16.26
CA ALA A 250 5.78 -11.62 -16.95
C ALA A 250 5.50 -10.42 -16.04
N ALA A 251 5.06 -10.69 -14.81
CA ALA A 251 4.85 -9.68 -13.77
C ALA A 251 6.12 -8.87 -13.49
N ASP A 252 7.29 -9.51 -13.50
CA ASP A 252 8.57 -8.84 -13.30
C ASP A 252 8.90 -7.84 -14.41
N LYS A 253 8.72 -8.25 -15.68
CA LYS A 253 8.94 -7.37 -16.84
C LYS A 253 8.00 -6.16 -16.81
N ILE A 254 6.74 -6.36 -16.41
CA ILE A 254 5.77 -5.28 -16.24
C ILE A 254 6.21 -4.34 -15.12
N THR A 255 6.64 -4.89 -13.97
CA THR A 255 7.15 -4.12 -12.83
C THR A 255 8.34 -3.26 -13.22
N ARG A 256 9.33 -3.83 -13.93
CA ARG A 256 10.46 -3.06 -14.47
C ARG A 256 10.00 -1.93 -15.37
N THR A 257 9.10 -2.22 -16.31
CA THR A 257 8.53 -1.21 -17.22
C THR A 257 7.85 -0.07 -16.46
N LEU A 258 7.12 -0.40 -15.41
CA LEU A 258 6.41 0.55 -14.55
C LEU A 258 7.38 1.50 -13.83
N LEU A 259 8.44 0.97 -13.22
CA LEU A 259 9.39 1.76 -12.43
C LEU A 259 10.42 2.51 -13.30
N ASP A 260 10.87 1.91 -14.40
CA ASP A 260 11.81 2.53 -15.35
C ASP A 260 11.25 3.81 -15.98
N ARG A 261 9.91 3.95 -16.07
CA ARG A 261 9.28 5.17 -16.58
C ARG A 261 9.62 6.38 -15.72
N TYR A 262 9.44 6.26 -14.41
CA TYR A 262 9.83 7.32 -13.47
C TYR A 262 11.34 7.52 -13.47
N ARG A 263 12.13 6.45 -13.58
CA ARG A 263 13.59 6.57 -13.67
C ARG A 263 14.03 7.39 -14.90
N ARG A 264 13.42 7.17 -16.07
CA ARG A 264 13.73 7.93 -17.30
C ARG A 264 13.28 9.38 -17.20
N ALA A 265 12.08 9.62 -16.67
CA ALA A 265 11.60 10.99 -16.41
C ALA A 265 12.54 11.71 -15.42
N ASN A 266 12.97 11.02 -14.36
CA ASN A 266 13.95 11.52 -13.39
C ASN A 266 15.28 11.85 -14.05
N PHE A 267 15.76 11.01 -14.97
CA PHE A 267 17.01 11.26 -15.68
C PHE A 267 16.94 12.51 -16.54
N ALA A 268 15.82 12.73 -17.22
CA ALA A 268 15.63 13.90 -18.06
C ALA A 268 15.54 15.21 -17.24
N GLU A 269 14.89 15.17 -16.07
CA GLU A 269 14.70 16.35 -15.21
C GLU A 269 15.85 16.62 -14.23
N PHE A 270 16.48 15.56 -13.71
CA PHE A 270 17.46 15.64 -12.62
C PHE A 270 18.84 15.08 -13.01
N GLY A 271 19.05 14.72 -14.28
CA GLY A 271 20.35 14.25 -14.80
C GLY A 271 20.84 12.97 -14.11
N SER A 272 22.08 12.99 -13.62
CA SER A 272 22.77 11.88 -12.94
C SER A 272 22.12 11.41 -11.63
N SER A 273 20.97 11.97 -11.24
CA SER A 273 20.18 11.61 -10.04
C SER A 273 18.97 10.72 -10.35
N ALA A 274 18.97 9.98 -11.47
CA ALA A 274 17.93 9.03 -11.86
C ALA A 274 17.89 7.76 -10.98
N SER A 275 17.74 7.95 -9.68
CA SER A 275 17.60 6.91 -8.67
C SER A 275 16.13 6.55 -8.48
N HIS A 276 15.86 5.30 -8.11
CA HIS A 276 14.52 4.86 -7.70
C HIS A 276 14.04 5.57 -6.41
N GLU A 277 14.92 6.36 -5.79
CA GLU A 277 14.67 7.22 -4.62
C GLU A 277 13.58 8.26 -4.84
N LEU A 278 13.29 8.62 -6.09
CA LEU A 278 12.27 9.61 -6.39
C LEU A 278 10.95 8.96 -6.83
N ILE A 279 10.83 7.65 -6.95
CA ILE A 279 9.55 7.06 -7.38
C ILE A 279 8.46 7.38 -6.33
N PRO A 280 7.26 7.84 -6.75
CA PRO A 280 6.18 8.14 -5.81
C PRO A 280 5.83 6.94 -4.94
N CYS A 281 5.63 7.17 -3.64
CA CYS A 281 5.36 6.10 -2.69
C CYS A 281 4.12 5.29 -3.03
N TYR A 282 3.05 5.94 -3.52
CA TYR A 282 1.84 5.22 -3.91
C TYR A 282 2.15 4.12 -4.95
N LEU A 283 3.08 4.38 -5.87
CA LEU A 283 3.45 3.46 -6.92
C LEU A 283 4.31 2.32 -6.39
N LEU A 284 5.39 2.64 -5.65
CA LEU A 284 6.24 1.63 -5.03
C LEU A 284 5.44 0.71 -4.10
N GLN A 285 4.59 1.31 -3.27
CA GLN A 285 3.70 0.56 -2.39
C GLN A 285 2.73 -0.28 -3.21
N ALA A 286 2.00 0.28 -4.19
CA ALA A 286 1.08 -0.49 -5.03
C ALA A 286 1.73 -1.71 -5.69
N THR A 287 2.92 -1.53 -6.26
CA THR A 287 3.70 -2.62 -6.83
C THR A 287 4.03 -3.67 -5.77
N ASP A 288 4.55 -3.26 -4.61
CA ASP A 288 4.89 -4.17 -3.52
C ASP A 288 3.67 -4.93 -2.99
N GLU A 289 2.52 -4.28 -2.88
CA GLU A 289 1.29 -4.94 -2.43
C GLU A 289 0.83 -6.06 -3.36
N LEU A 290 0.84 -5.80 -4.66
CA LEU A 290 0.45 -6.80 -5.64
C LEU A 290 1.39 -8.00 -5.52
N TRP A 291 2.70 -7.77 -5.52
CA TRP A 291 3.68 -8.83 -5.35
C TRP A 291 3.48 -9.61 -4.05
N THR A 292 3.37 -8.92 -2.92
CA THR A 292 3.20 -9.56 -1.61
C THR A 292 1.87 -10.27 -1.47
N HIS A 293 0.78 -9.77 -2.07
CA HIS A 293 -0.52 -10.45 -2.01
C HIS A 293 -0.49 -11.79 -2.73
N TYR A 294 -0.13 -11.80 -4.02
CA TYR A 294 -0.19 -13.02 -4.84
C TYR A 294 0.91 -14.02 -4.48
N SER A 295 2.04 -13.57 -3.93
CA SER A 295 3.11 -14.44 -3.44
C SER A 295 3.00 -14.82 -1.96
N GLN A 296 1.95 -14.38 -1.25
CA GLN A 296 1.79 -14.57 0.21
C GLN A 296 2.97 -14.00 1.02
N GLY A 297 3.49 -12.84 0.61
CA GLY A 297 4.58 -12.12 1.26
C GLY A 297 5.97 -12.66 0.93
N HIS A 298 6.06 -13.59 -0.01
CA HIS A 298 7.34 -14.22 -0.38
C HIS A 298 8.15 -13.40 -1.39
N PHE A 299 7.46 -12.66 -2.25
CA PHE A 299 8.02 -11.72 -3.22
C PHE A 299 7.54 -10.30 -2.94
N GLY A 300 8.26 -9.32 -3.49
CA GLY A 300 7.99 -7.90 -3.32
C GLY A 300 9.21 -7.12 -2.84
N LEU A 301 9.11 -5.80 -2.96
CA LEU A 301 10.09 -4.83 -2.47
C LEU A 301 10.30 -4.94 -0.96
N SER A 302 9.24 -5.17 -0.19
CA SER A 302 9.33 -5.37 1.26
C SER A 302 9.90 -6.74 1.63
N ALA A 303 9.68 -7.78 0.81
CA ALA A 303 10.31 -9.09 0.99
C ALA A 303 11.82 -8.99 0.74
N GLN A 304 12.24 -8.23 -0.28
CA GLN A 304 13.63 -7.89 -0.53
C GLN A 304 14.24 -7.12 0.64
N ASP A 305 13.55 -6.08 1.13
CA ASP A 305 14.02 -5.30 2.28
C ASP A 305 14.25 -6.17 3.51
N GLN A 306 13.35 -7.12 3.80
CA GLN A 306 13.52 -8.07 4.91
C GLN A 306 14.77 -8.94 4.75
N VAL A 307 15.00 -9.49 3.56
CA VAL A 307 16.16 -10.34 3.28
C VAL A 307 17.44 -9.52 3.41
N LEU A 308 17.48 -8.31 2.84
CA LEU A 308 18.64 -7.44 2.89
C LEU A 308 18.93 -6.92 4.31
N ALA A 309 17.90 -6.60 5.09
CA ALA A 309 18.04 -6.20 6.49
C ALA A 309 18.62 -7.32 7.37
N SER A 310 18.39 -8.59 7.01
CA SER A 310 18.93 -9.75 7.72
C SER A 310 20.45 -9.96 7.49
N LEU A 311 21.01 -9.34 6.44
CA LEU A 311 22.45 -9.37 6.19
C LEU A 311 23.14 -8.49 7.24
N LYS A 312 23.66 -9.13 8.30
CA LYS A 312 24.50 -8.48 9.33
C LYS A 312 25.51 -7.52 8.69
N HIS A 313 25.83 -6.41 9.37
CA HIS A 313 26.85 -5.44 8.94
C HIS A 313 28.18 -6.08 8.47
N ALA A 314 28.58 -7.22 9.05
CA ALA A 314 29.78 -7.96 8.65
C ALA A 314 29.75 -8.53 7.21
N LYS A 315 28.58 -8.94 6.68
CA LYS A 315 28.44 -9.40 5.27
C LYS A 315 28.36 -8.23 4.29
N LEU A 316 27.89 -7.07 4.75
CA LEU A 316 27.85 -5.83 3.96
C LEU A 316 29.23 -5.17 3.82
N ASN A 317 30.21 -5.56 4.65
CA ASN A 317 31.61 -5.18 4.55
C ASN A 317 32.47 -6.22 3.80
N SER A 318 31.85 -7.17 3.08
CA SER A 318 32.59 -8.08 2.20
C SER A 318 33.28 -7.30 1.08
N VAL A 319 34.30 -7.90 0.45
CA VAL A 319 35.07 -7.32 -0.67
C VAL A 319 34.15 -6.85 -1.82
N ASN A 320 32.92 -7.40 -1.93
CA ASN A 320 31.93 -6.94 -2.88
C ASN A 320 30.49 -7.02 -2.30
N PRO A 321 29.96 -5.93 -1.73
CA PRO A 321 28.63 -5.89 -1.12
C PRO A 321 27.50 -6.18 -2.11
N THR A 322 27.67 -5.84 -3.39
CA THR A 322 26.71 -6.12 -4.47
C THR A 322 26.51 -7.63 -4.64
N VAL A 323 27.63 -8.36 -4.73
CA VAL A 323 27.67 -9.83 -4.88
C VAL A 323 26.92 -10.50 -3.74
N SER A 324 27.18 -10.08 -2.49
CA SER A 324 26.53 -10.65 -1.31
C SER A 324 25.02 -10.39 -1.26
N ARG A 325 24.54 -9.24 -1.74
CA ARG A 325 23.11 -8.91 -1.79
C ARG A 325 22.38 -9.70 -2.87
N ARG A 326 22.98 -9.85 -4.06
CA ARG A 326 22.44 -10.68 -5.15
C ARG A 326 22.29 -12.13 -4.70
N GLU A 327 23.34 -12.68 -4.09
CA GLU A 327 23.33 -14.02 -3.50
C GLU A 327 22.21 -14.22 -2.49
N ALA A 328 22.00 -13.25 -1.60
CA ALA A 328 20.96 -13.33 -0.57
C ALA A 328 19.54 -13.41 -1.14
N LEU A 329 19.30 -12.70 -2.24
CA LEU A 329 18.02 -12.72 -2.98
C LEU A 329 17.93 -13.89 -3.97
N GLY A 330 18.96 -14.72 -4.07
CA GLY A 330 19.03 -15.86 -4.99
C GLY A 330 19.34 -15.50 -6.43
N TRP A 331 19.84 -14.28 -6.70
CA TRP A 331 20.18 -13.81 -8.03
C TRP A 331 21.58 -14.29 -8.46
N PRO A 332 21.79 -14.56 -9.76
CA PRO A 332 23.10 -14.94 -10.27
C PRO A 332 24.12 -13.82 -10.10
N GLN A 333 25.38 -14.21 -9.86
CA GLN A 333 26.52 -13.32 -9.62
C GLN A 333 26.90 -12.48 -10.84
N ARG A 334 26.78 -13.04 -12.05
CA ARG A 334 26.98 -12.34 -13.32
C ARG A 334 25.65 -12.22 -14.04
N GLN A 335 25.37 -11.04 -14.61
CA GLN A 335 24.26 -10.89 -15.54
C GLN A 335 24.59 -11.71 -16.81
N SER A 336 23.92 -12.85 -16.99
CA SER A 336 23.88 -13.56 -18.26
C SER A 336 22.70 -13.05 -19.09
N SER A 337 22.71 -13.33 -20.40
CA SER A 337 21.60 -13.01 -21.31
C SER A 337 20.29 -13.73 -20.94
N GLU A 338 20.36 -14.82 -20.18
CA GLU A 338 19.19 -15.50 -19.59
C GLU A 338 18.94 -14.97 -18.18
N GLN A 339 18.21 -13.87 -18.12
CA GLN A 339 17.96 -13.09 -16.90
C GLN A 339 16.99 -13.79 -15.91
N TYR A 340 16.22 -14.78 -16.38
CA TYR A 340 15.15 -15.44 -15.62
C TYR A 340 15.33 -16.95 -15.62
N ASN A 341 15.04 -17.58 -14.48
CA ASN A 341 14.89 -19.03 -14.41
C ASN A 341 13.45 -19.41 -14.78
N PRO A 342 13.19 -20.02 -15.96
CA PRO A 342 11.84 -20.33 -16.41
C PRO A 342 11.11 -21.35 -15.53
N SER A 343 11.84 -22.13 -14.72
CA SER A 343 11.24 -23.07 -13.77
C SER A 343 10.50 -22.38 -12.62
N PHE A 344 10.80 -21.11 -12.32
CA PHE A 344 10.19 -20.40 -11.20
C PHE A 344 8.70 -20.09 -11.41
N ASP A 345 8.22 -20.02 -12.65
CA ASP A 345 6.79 -19.91 -12.97
C ASP A 345 6.05 -21.26 -12.83
N GLN A 346 6.77 -22.38 -12.63
CA GLN A 346 6.18 -23.72 -12.54
C GLN A 346 6.10 -24.25 -11.10
N VAL A 347 6.61 -23.49 -10.12
CA VAL A 347 6.68 -23.91 -8.73
C VAL A 347 5.97 -22.92 -7.82
N ALA A 348 5.57 -23.38 -6.64
CA ALA A 348 4.99 -22.50 -5.62
C ALA A 348 6.03 -21.45 -5.18
N PRO A 349 5.61 -20.21 -4.83
CA PRO A 349 6.52 -19.14 -4.42
C PRO A 349 7.54 -19.58 -3.36
N GLN A 350 7.13 -20.39 -2.39
CA GLN A 350 7.96 -20.87 -1.29
C GLN A 350 9.16 -21.73 -1.72
N GLN A 351 9.15 -22.26 -2.95
CA GLN A 351 10.25 -23.02 -3.53
C GLN A 351 11.28 -22.13 -4.25
N VAL A 352 10.95 -20.86 -4.47
CA VAL A 352 11.84 -19.84 -5.03
C VAL A 352 12.52 -19.10 -3.87
N PRO A 353 13.75 -18.59 -4.02
CA PRO A 353 14.36 -17.74 -2.99
C PRO A 353 13.46 -16.56 -2.58
N LYS A 354 13.34 -16.30 -1.27
CA LYS A 354 12.54 -15.18 -0.76
C LYS A 354 13.09 -13.85 -1.27
N GLY A 355 12.22 -12.96 -1.72
CA GLY A 355 12.60 -11.68 -2.29
C GLY A 355 13.22 -11.77 -3.69
N TYR A 356 13.22 -12.94 -4.35
CA TYR A 356 13.77 -13.06 -5.71
C TYR A 356 13.10 -12.09 -6.69
N TYR A 357 11.78 -11.97 -6.63
CA TYR A 357 11.03 -11.01 -7.42
C TYR A 357 10.58 -9.78 -6.60
N PRO A 358 10.48 -8.59 -7.22
CA PRO A 358 10.87 -8.31 -8.61
C PRO A 358 12.41 -8.32 -8.82
N TYR A 359 12.86 -9.03 -9.84
CA TYR A 359 14.26 -9.29 -10.16
C TYR A 359 14.96 -8.05 -10.69
N ASP A 360 16.10 -7.73 -10.07
CA ASP A 360 17.11 -6.80 -10.59
C ASP A 360 16.50 -5.50 -11.16
N MET A 361 15.87 -4.71 -10.28
CA MET A 361 15.29 -3.41 -10.63
C MET A 361 16.35 -2.35 -11.04
N GLY A 362 17.59 -2.77 -11.32
CA GLY A 362 18.58 -2.00 -12.04
C GLY A 362 19.70 -1.40 -11.20
N TYR A 363 20.70 -0.90 -11.92
CA TYR A 363 21.79 -0.07 -11.40
C TYR A 363 21.32 1.38 -11.28
N SER A 364 21.74 2.08 -10.22
CA SER A 364 21.67 3.53 -10.16
C SER A 364 23.00 4.09 -10.64
N TYR A 365 22.99 4.89 -11.70
CA TYR A 365 24.19 5.58 -12.18
C TYR A 365 24.44 6.80 -11.29
N GLY A 366 25.42 6.71 -10.40
CA GLY A 366 25.94 7.89 -9.70
C GLY A 366 27.21 8.37 -10.38
N THR A 367 27.23 9.59 -10.91
CA THR A 367 28.48 10.25 -11.31
C THR A 367 28.96 11.14 -10.17
N TYR A 368 29.63 10.55 -9.17
CA TYR A 368 30.53 11.32 -8.30
C TYR A 368 31.96 11.01 -8.76
N GLY A 369 32.52 11.90 -9.58
CA GLY A 369 33.90 11.85 -10.07
C GLY A 369 34.13 10.88 -11.23
N SER A 370 34.42 11.43 -12.42
CA SER A 370 35.04 10.86 -13.66
C SER A 370 34.94 9.36 -14.03
N GLY A 371 34.04 8.56 -13.44
CA GLY A 371 33.97 7.13 -13.67
C GLY A 371 32.54 6.60 -13.54
N TYR A 372 32.15 5.79 -14.52
CA TYR A 372 30.94 4.97 -14.46
C TYR A 372 31.13 3.88 -13.40
N SER A 373 30.56 4.07 -12.21
CA SER A 373 30.49 3.00 -11.21
C SER A 373 29.16 2.28 -11.35
N GLU A 374 29.17 1.06 -11.90
CA GLU A 374 28.07 0.09 -11.80
C GLU A 374 27.98 -0.43 -10.35
N ALA A 375 27.64 0.45 -9.43
CA ALA A 375 27.31 0.05 -8.08
C ALA A 375 25.83 -0.32 -8.04
N TRP A 376 25.53 -1.56 -7.70
CA TRP A 376 24.15 -1.96 -7.40
C TRP A 376 23.64 -1.11 -6.24
N ARG A 377 22.57 -0.35 -6.51
CA ARG A 377 21.87 0.46 -5.52
C ARG A 377 20.39 0.17 -5.67
N PHE A 378 19.89 -0.78 -4.88
CA PHE A 378 18.47 -0.86 -4.59
C PHE A 378 18.11 0.29 -3.64
N ASN A 379 18.20 1.51 -4.16
CA ASN A 379 17.79 2.70 -3.43
C ASN A 379 16.37 3.03 -3.88
N LEU A 380 15.40 2.35 -3.28
CA LEU A 380 14.03 2.83 -3.29
C LEU A 380 13.94 4.10 -2.47
N ASN A 381 12.89 4.87 -2.70
CA ASN A 381 12.60 6.04 -1.90
C ASN A 381 12.54 5.65 -0.40
N PRO A 382 13.54 6.03 0.43
CA PRO A 382 13.68 5.52 1.80
C PRO A 382 12.55 5.96 2.70
N THR A 383 11.91 7.05 2.31
CA THR A 383 10.77 7.56 3.03
C THR A 383 9.56 6.69 2.79
N CYS A 384 9.44 5.95 1.68
CA CYS A 384 8.32 5.04 1.41
C CYS A 384 8.33 3.73 2.21
N GLY A 385 9.12 3.65 3.28
CA GLY A 385 9.14 2.48 4.14
C GLY A 385 10.21 1.44 3.83
N PHE A 386 10.89 1.54 2.69
CA PHE A 386 11.97 0.64 2.28
C PHE A 386 13.32 1.15 2.82
N GLN A 387 14.24 0.27 3.24
CA GLN A 387 15.58 0.73 3.62
C GLN A 387 16.44 0.97 2.38
N THR A 388 17.23 2.05 2.39
CA THR A 388 18.27 2.29 1.39
C THR A 388 19.56 1.61 1.82
N TYR A 389 20.08 0.71 0.99
CA TYR A 389 21.34 0.02 1.24
C TYR A 389 22.44 0.66 0.40
N THR A 390 22.95 1.82 0.83
CA THR A 390 24.04 2.49 0.13
C THR A 390 25.34 1.68 0.23
N THR A 391 26.11 1.69 -0.85
CA THR A 391 27.50 1.24 -0.87
C THR A 391 28.38 2.48 -0.70
N SER A 392 28.61 2.92 0.53
CA SER A 392 29.71 3.85 0.76
C SER A 392 31.00 3.05 0.59
N MET A 393 31.70 3.22 -0.53
CA MET A 393 33.10 2.81 -0.60
C MET A 393 33.88 3.59 0.46
N PRO A 394 34.82 2.97 1.19
CA PRO A 394 35.70 3.71 2.08
C PRO A 394 36.43 4.78 1.26
N THR A 395 36.32 6.04 1.66
CA THR A 395 37.25 7.07 1.19
C THR A 395 38.60 6.74 1.82
N GLY A 396 39.49 6.19 0.99
CA GLY A 396 40.91 6.02 1.32
C GLY A 396 41.65 7.35 1.28
#